data_AF-A0A9P0MGW2-F1
#
_entry.id   AF-A0A9P0MGW2-F1
#
_cell.length_a   1.000
_cell.length_b   1.000
_cell.length_c   1.000
_cell.angle_alpha   90.00
_cell.angle_beta   90.00
_cell.angle_gamma   90.00
#
_symmetry.space_group_name_H-M   'P 1'
#
loop_
_entity.id
_entity.type
_entity.pdbx_description
1 polymer ?
#
loop_
_entity_poly.entity_id
_entity_poly.type
_entity_poly.pdbx_seq_one_letter_code
_entity_poly.pdbx_strand_id
1 'polypeptide(L)'
;MSLSSLNLSLLNPPSALELLLEEINFQRTKEMRQLMKDDSGFVMLQGSSYWTDLFVRHFLFQADHCIDGDDMLFFVRKKHVKGSSKYLPKFETELAVYRKDSKRLPIGDPELDWEETVYLNLIIHQFEYILTLAICTRTSPKQLQILRRYSQKVYASPSRRRMDTKGEVEEITYPYICFMVDNFNEVMSEMLVRDGELVCVELMASDRDGKMQGVLFSGSIRYDALKHVYDARP
;
A
#
# COMPACT_ATOMS: atom_id res chain seq x y z
N MET A 1 -38.47 22.42 22.52
CA MET A 1 -38.06 21.17 21.87
C MET A 1 -37.10 21.53 20.76
N SER A 2 -35.82 21.20 20.93
CA SER A 2 -34.69 21.67 20.12
C SER A 2 -34.43 20.73 18.95
N LEU A 3 -34.58 21.23 17.73
CA LEU A 3 -34.18 20.58 16.47
C LEU A 3 -32.66 20.76 16.27
N SER A 4 -31.84 20.05 17.06
CA SER A 4 -30.37 20.14 16.97
C SER A 4 -29.68 18.79 16.77
N SER A 5 -30.38 17.85 16.15
CA SER A 5 -29.82 16.55 15.75
C SER A 5 -30.10 16.26 14.27
N LEU A 6 -29.90 17.26 13.41
CA LEU A 6 -29.78 17.05 11.98
C LEU A 6 -28.30 16.68 11.70
N ASN A 7 -28.10 15.39 11.43
CA ASN A 7 -26.94 14.74 10.83
C ASN A 7 -25.89 15.70 10.22
N LEU A 8 -24.80 15.93 10.97
CA LEU A 8 -23.57 16.54 10.46
C LEU A 8 -22.89 15.68 9.36
N SER A 9 -23.35 14.46 9.12
CA SER A 9 -22.89 13.58 8.03
C SER A 9 -23.38 13.97 6.64
N LEU A 10 -24.29 14.94 6.51
CA LEU A 10 -24.81 15.44 5.22
C LEU A 10 -24.04 16.63 4.64
N LEU A 11 -23.01 17.14 5.34
CA LEU A 11 -22.32 18.37 4.94
C LEU A 11 -21.14 18.16 4.00
N ASN A 12 -20.60 16.95 3.91
CA ASN A 12 -19.52 16.63 2.98
C ASN A 12 -19.92 15.42 2.12
N PRO A 13 -19.95 15.54 0.79
CA PRO A 13 -20.09 14.36 -0.06
C PRO A 13 -18.92 13.40 0.21
N PRO A 14 -19.15 12.07 0.13
CA PRO A 14 -18.09 11.10 0.33
C PRO A 14 -16.99 11.31 -0.71
N SER A 15 -15.74 11.15 -0.28
CA SER A 15 -14.59 11.22 -1.19
C SER A 15 -14.63 10.06 -2.19
N ALA A 16 -13.91 10.19 -3.31
CA ALA A 16 -13.83 9.11 -4.29
C ALA A 16 -13.24 7.82 -3.68
N LEU A 17 -12.31 7.95 -2.72
CA LEU A 17 -11.76 6.82 -1.99
C LEU A 17 -12.80 6.17 -1.05
N GLU A 18 -13.58 6.98 -0.32
CA GLU A 18 -14.65 6.46 0.54
C GLU A 18 -15.67 5.67 -0.27
N LEU A 19 -16.10 6.19 -1.43
CA LEU A 19 -16.99 5.49 -2.36
C LEU A 19 -16.38 4.18 -2.87
N LEU A 20 -15.11 4.19 -3.28
CA LEU A 20 -14.40 2.99 -3.73
C LEU A 20 -14.35 1.93 -2.61
N LEU A 21 -14.02 2.33 -1.38
CA LEU A 21 -13.95 1.42 -0.24
C LEU A 21 -15.32 0.86 0.15
N GLU A 22 -16.38 1.66 0.08
CA GLU A 22 -17.76 1.18 0.30
C GLU A 22 -18.16 0.12 -0.73
N GLU A 23 -17.86 0.35 -2.01
CA GLU A 23 -18.14 -0.61 -3.08
C GLU A 23 -17.35 -1.92 -2.91
N ILE A 24 -16.06 -1.82 -2.57
CA ILE A 24 -15.21 -2.99 -2.23
C ILE A 24 -15.81 -3.79 -1.07
N ASN A 25 -16.17 -3.11 0.01
CA ASN A 25 -16.75 -3.74 1.19
C ASN A 25 -18.10 -4.39 0.90
N PHE A 26 -18.94 -3.75 0.09
CA PHE A 26 -20.21 -4.29 -0.35
C PHE A 26 -20.01 -5.61 -1.12
N GLN A 27 -19.11 -5.62 -2.10
CA GLN A 27 -18.83 -6.81 -2.89
C GLN A 27 -18.25 -7.93 -2.04
N ARG A 28 -17.27 -7.65 -1.17
CA ARG A 28 -16.71 -8.64 -0.24
C ARG A 28 -17.75 -9.24 0.69
N THR A 29 -18.63 -8.41 1.23
CA THR A 29 -19.71 -8.88 2.10
C THR A 29 -20.69 -9.78 1.33
N LYS A 30 -20.99 -9.44 0.08
CA LYS A 30 -21.84 -10.24 -0.80
C LYS A 30 -21.22 -11.61 -1.11
N GLU A 31 -19.94 -11.64 -1.49
CA GLU A 31 -19.19 -12.87 -1.77
C GLU A 31 -19.09 -13.77 -0.53
N MET A 32 -18.78 -13.21 0.65
CA MET A 32 -18.74 -13.96 1.90
C MET A 32 -20.09 -14.60 2.25
N ARG A 33 -21.20 -13.87 2.05
CA ARG A 33 -22.54 -14.42 2.28
C ARG A 33 -22.90 -15.52 1.28
N GLN A 34 -22.39 -15.47 0.05
CA GLN A 34 -22.59 -16.51 -0.96
C GLN A 34 -21.80 -17.77 -0.62
N LEU A 35 -20.53 -17.63 -0.24
CA LEU A 35 -19.67 -18.74 0.21
C LEU A 35 -20.30 -19.50 1.40
N MET A 36 -20.92 -18.80 2.35
CA MET A 36 -21.59 -19.45 3.48
C MET A 36 -22.92 -20.13 3.14
N LYS A 37 -23.49 -19.87 1.96
CA LYS A 37 -24.74 -20.51 1.50
C LYS A 37 -24.49 -21.70 0.58
N ASP A 38 -23.32 -21.78 -0.03
CA ASP A 38 -23.00 -22.81 -1.02
C ASP A 38 -22.20 -23.96 -0.38
N ASP A 39 -22.93 -24.92 0.22
CA ASP A 39 -22.37 -26.21 0.69
C ASP A 39 -22.02 -27.15 -0.50
N SER A 40 -22.29 -26.70 -1.74
CA SER A 40 -22.20 -27.48 -2.97
C SER A 40 -20.80 -27.51 -3.60
N GLY A 41 -19.83 -26.73 -3.08
CA GLY A 41 -18.46 -26.70 -3.56
C GLY A 41 -18.26 -26.12 -4.97
N PHE A 42 -19.29 -25.48 -5.56
CA PHE A 42 -19.22 -24.88 -6.90
C PHE A 42 -18.98 -23.37 -6.81
N VAL A 43 -17.80 -22.90 -7.23
CA VAL A 43 -17.48 -21.46 -7.26
C VAL A 43 -17.90 -20.88 -8.61
N MET A 44 -18.98 -20.10 -8.63
CA MET A 44 -19.33 -19.30 -9.82
C MET A 44 -18.29 -18.19 -10.04
N LEU A 45 -17.60 -18.24 -11.18
CA LEU A 45 -16.66 -17.23 -11.70
C LEU A 45 -17.33 -15.88 -12.09
N GLN A 46 -18.44 -15.49 -11.45
CA GLN A 46 -19.12 -14.22 -11.72
C GLN A 46 -18.45 -12.99 -11.08
N GLY A 47 -17.42 -13.17 -10.26
CA GLY A 47 -16.74 -12.06 -9.57
C GLY A 47 -15.95 -11.14 -10.49
N SER A 48 -15.39 -11.64 -11.61
CA SER A 48 -14.43 -10.87 -12.42
C SER A 48 -15.04 -9.61 -13.07
N SER A 49 -16.32 -9.65 -13.49
CA SER A 49 -16.95 -8.52 -14.17
C SER A 49 -17.18 -7.33 -13.25
N TYR A 50 -17.50 -7.57 -11.97
CA TYR A 50 -17.69 -6.50 -11.00
C TYR A 50 -16.38 -5.77 -10.72
N TRP A 51 -15.31 -6.52 -10.43
CA TRP A 51 -13.99 -5.95 -10.20
C TRP A 51 -13.45 -5.20 -11.42
N THR A 52 -13.72 -5.72 -12.64
CA THR A 52 -13.40 -5.01 -13.89
C THR A 52 -14.14 -3.68 -14.00
N ASP A 53 -15.46 -3.68 -13.79
CA ASP A 53 -16.29 -2.46 -13.84
C ASP A 53 -15.86 -1.43 -12.80
N LEU A 54 -15.60 -1.88 -11.57
CA LEU A 54 -15.09 -1.05 -10.48
C LEU A 54 -13.75 -0.41 -10.86
N PHE A 55 -12.82 -1.18 -11.42
CA PHE A 55 -11.53 -0.68 -11.87
C PHE A 55 -11.69 0.41 -12.93
N VAL A 56 -12.52 0.15 -13.94
CA VAL A 56 -12.76 1.07 -15.06
C VAL A 56 -13.34 2.40 -14.55
N ARG A 57 -14.33 2.35 -13.65
CA ARG A 57 -14.94 3.57 -13.09
C ARG A 57 -13.97 4.39 -12.25
N HIS A 58 -13.22 3.74 -11.37
CA HIS A 58 -12.42 4.44 -10.35
C HIS A 58 -10.98 4.78 -10.78
N PHE A 59 -10.40 4.08 -11.76
CA PHE A 59 -9.02 4.34 -12.19
C PHE A 59 -8.93 4.85 -13.64
N LEU A 60 -9.76 4.36 -14.56
CA LEU A 60 -9.75 4.84 -15.96
C LEU A 60 -10.57 6.11 -16.16
N PHE A 61 -11.77 6.20 -15.60
CA PHE A 61 -12.68 7.33 -15.83
C PHE A 61 -12.68 8.41 -14.74
N GLN A 62 -11.84 8.27 -13.71
CA GLN A 62 -11.68 9.32 -12.71
C GLN A 62 -11.12 10.60 -13.37
N ALA A 63 -11.90 11.69 -13.28
CA ALA A 63 -11.70 12.95 -13.99
C ALA A 63 -10.68 13.90 -13.32
N ASP A 64 -10.30 13.63 -12.07
CA ASP A 64 -9.40 14.48 -11.31
C ASP A 64 -7.95 14.22 -11.72
N HIS A 65 -7.55 14.88 -12.79
CA HIS A 65 -6.17 15.00 -13.21
C HIS A 65 -5.41 15.92 -12.24
N CYS A 66 -4.78 15.37 -11.20
CA CYS A 66 -3.62 16.06 -10.65
C CYS A 66 -2.47 15.92 -11.67
N ILE A 67 -1.86 17.05 -12.04
CA ILE A 67 -0.79 17.11 -13.04
C ILE A 67 0.46 16.30 -12.59
N ASP A 68 0.53 15.94 -11.31
CA ASP A 68 1.55 15.07 -10.69
C ASP A 68 1.09 13.62 -10.49
N GLY A 69 -0.08 13.23 -11.00
CA GLY A 69 -0.62 11.88 -10.86
C GLY A 69 0.09 10.88 -11.78
N ASP A 70 0.68 9.85 -11.19
CA ASP A 70 1.22 8.71 -11.93
C ASP A 70 0.11 8.11 -12.82
N ASP A 71 0.36 8.06 -14.13
CA ASP A 71 -0.57 7.55 -15.15
C ASP A 71 -0.35 6.06 -15.43
N MET A 72 0.59 5.42 -14.71
CA MET A 72 0.79 3.99 -14.76
C MET A 72 -0.35 3.26 -14.07
N LEU A 73 -0.84 2.21 -14.70
CA LEU A 73 -1.81 1.27 -14.17
C LEU A 73 -1.18 -0.11 -14.10
N PHE A 74 -1.38 -0.77 -12.97
CA PHE A 74 -0.77 -2.06 -12.67
C PHE A 74 -1.79 -3.18 -12.83
N PHE A 75 -1.49 -4.19 -13.64
CA PHE A 75 -2.39 -5.31 -13.90
C PHE A 75 -1.77 -6.60 -13.38
N VAL A 76 -2.50 -7.31 -12.54
CA VAL A 76 -2.03 -8.50 -11.84
C VAL A 76 -2.49 -9.76 -12.56
N ARG A 77 -1.55 -10.64 -12.93
CA ARG A 77 -1.80 -12.00 -13.42
C ARG A 77 -1.34 -12.99 -12.37
N LYS A 78 -2.21 -13.92 -11.97
CA LYS A 78 -1.83 -15.05 -11.10
C LYS A 78 -1.74 -16.32 -11.94
N LYS A 79 -0.52 -16.81 -12.14
CA LYS A 79 -0.28 -18.11 -12.76
C LYS A 79 -0.10 -19.16 -11.68
N HIS A 80 -0.85 -20.25 -11.77
CA HIS A 80 -0.69 -21.36 -10.83
C HIS A 80 0.64 -22.07 -11.09
N VAL A 81 1.50 -22.18 -10.07
CA VAL A 81 2.76 -22.92 -10.21
C VAL A 81 2.43 -24.41 -10.32
N LYS A 82 2.78 -25.01 -11.46
CA LYS A 82 2.56 -26.45 -11.68
C LYS A 82 3.38 -27.24 -10.66
N GLY A 83 2.73 -28.13 -9.92
CA GLY A 83 3.37 -28.99 -8.91
C GLY A 83 3.36 -28.46 -7.48
N SER A 84 2.74 -27.30 -7.20
CA SER A 84 2.52 -26.86 -5.81
C SER A 84 1.50 -27.74 -5.09
N SER A 85 1.71 -27.95 -3.79
CA SER A 85 0.79 -28.71 -2.94
C SER A 85 -0.65 -28.17 -3.05
N LYS A 86 -1.65 -29.05 -3.16
CA LYS A 86 -3.08 -28.67 -3.13
C LYS A 86 -3.48 -27.93 -1.83
N TYR A 87 -2.71 -28.11 -0.77
CA TYR A 87 -2.94 -27.49 0.54
C TYR A 87 -2.25 -26.12 0.71
N LEU A 88 -1.24 -25.83 -0.12
CA LEU A 88 -0.56 -24.53 -0.20
C LEU A 88 -0.24 -24.24 -1.67
N PRO A 89 -1.26 -23.85 -2.46
CA PRO A 89 -1.04 -23.47 -3.84
C PRO A 89 -0.09 -22.27 -3.90
N LYS A 90 0.99 -22.41 -4.67
CA LYS A 90 1.91 -21.31 -4.96
C LYS A 90 1.47 -20.67 -6.25
N PHE A 91 1.36 -19.36 -6.24
CA PHE A 91 1.09 -18.57 -7.43
C PHE A 91 2.34 -17.81 -7.81
N GLU A 92 2.65 -17.82 -9.10
CA GLU A 92 3.59 -16.88 -9.69
C GLU A 92 2.79 -15.66 -10.12
N THR A 93 3.11 -14.52 -9.53
CA THR A 93 2.46 -13.26 -9.87
C THR A 93 3.28 -12.54 -10.93
N GLU A 94 2.63 -12.25 -12.04
CA GLU A 94 3.18 -11.42 -13.12
C GLU A 94 2.45 -10.08 -13.12
N LEU A 95 3.22 -8.99 -13.22
CA LEU A 95 2.68 -7.64 -13.30
C LEU A 95 2.91 -7.07 -14.69
N ALA A 96 1.84 -6.54 -15.28
CA ALA A 96 1.91 -5.74 -16.49
C ALA A 96 1.59 -4.29 -16.15
N VAL A 97 2.40 -3.36 -16.65
CA VAL A 97 2.22 -1.93 -16.41
C VAL A 97 1.88 -1.24 -17.72
N TYR A 98 0.80 -0.47 -17.72
CA TYR A 98 0.38 0.30 -18.88
C TYR A 98 0.07 1.73 -18.49
N ARG A 99 0.32 2.65 -19.41
CA ARG A 99 -0.18 4.03 -19.30
C ARG A 99 -1.70 4.03 -19.43
N LYS A 100 -2.38 4.88 -18.66
CA LYS A 100 -3.84 5.02 -18.63
C LYS A 100 -4.46 5.34 -19.99
N ASP A 101 -3.74 6.03 -20.88
CA ASP A 101 -4.18 6.37 -22.24
C ASP A 101 -3.81 5.32 -23.30
N SER A 102 -3.20 4.20 -22.89
CA SER A 102 -2.78 3.15 -23.80
C SER A 102 -3.97 2.52 -24.53
N LYS A 103 -3.84 2.35 -25.85
CA LYS A 103 -4.82 1.60 -26.67
C LYS A 103 -4.75 0.08 -26.45
N ARG A 104 -3.78 -0.41 -25.69
CA ARG A 104 -3.51 -1.84 -25.44
C ARG A 104 -3.83 -2.27 -24.02
N LEU A 105 -4.67 -1.51 -23.31
CA LEU A 105 -5.09 -1.88 -21.98
C LEU A 105 -5.77 -3.27 -22.03
N PRO A 106 -5.38 -4.22 -21.17
CA PRO A 106 -5.91 -5.58 -21.18
C PRO A 106 -7.30 -5.67 -20.53
N ILE A 107 -8.20 -4.73 -20.85
CA ILE A 107 -9.56 -4.69 -20.28
C ILE A 107 -10.36 -5.87 -20.81
N GLY A 108 -10.96 -6.65 -19.90
CA GLY A 108 -11.69 -7.87 -20.24
C GLY A 108 -10.82 -9.10 -20.52
N ASP A 109 -9.51 -9.02 -20.29
CA ASP A 109 -8.65 -10.21 -20.31
C ASP A 109 -9.04 -11.15 -19.14
N PRO A 110 -9.46 -12.40 -19.42
CA PRO A 110 -9.91 -13.35 -18.41
C PRO A 110 -8.76 -13.92 -17.55
N GLU A 111 -7.50 -13.76 -17.97
CA GLU A 111 -6.32 -14.20 -17.20
C GLU A 111 -5.92 -13.20 -16.11
N LEU A 112 -6.49 -12.00 -16.13
CA LEU A 112 -6.24 -10.99 -15.10
C LEU A 112 -7.00 -11.28 -13.83
N ASP A 113 -6.29 -11.14 -12.71
CA ASP A 113 -6.91 -11.04 -11.41
C ASP A 113 -7.34 -9.58 -11.18
N TRP A 114 -8.57 -9.29 -11.59
CA TRP A 114 -9.16 -7.95 -11.48
C TRP A 114 -9.30 -7.45 -10.05
N GLU A 115 -9.49 -8.37 -9.10
CA GLU A 115 -9.58 -8.03 -7.69
C GLU A 115 -8.23 -7.53 -7.16
N GLU A 116 -7.15 -8.28 -7.39
CA GLU A 116 -5.79 -7.86 -7.01
C GLU A 116 -5.34 -6.61 -7.77
N THR A 117 -5.75 -6.50 -9.03
CA THR A 117 -5.55 -5.30 -9.85
C THR A 117 -6.17 -4.07 -9.18
N VAL A 118 -7.42 -4.16 -8.71
CA VAL A 118 -8.06 -3.06 -7.96
C VAL A 118 -7.28 -2.73 -6.69
N TYR A 119 -6.88 -3.73 -5.89
CA TYR A 119 -6.15 -3.47 -4.64
C TYR A 119 -4.79 -2.83 -4.84
N LEU A 120 -4.03 -3.31 -5.82
CA LEU A 120 -2.71 -2.76 -6.10
C LEU A 120 -2.80 -1.29 -6.52
N ASN A 121 -3.73 -0.96 -7.42
CA ASN A 121 -3.92 0.42 -7.87
C ASN A 121 -4.52 1.30 -6.77
N LEU A 122 -5.36 0.74 -5.89
CA LEU A 122 -5.86 1.44 -4.71
C LEU A 122 -4.71 1.84 -3.78
N ILE A 123 -3.80 0.91 -3.46
CA ILE A 123 -2.63 1.16 -2.62
C ILE A 123 -1.73 2.22 -3.26
N ILE A 124 -1.39 2.08 -4.54
CA ILE A 124 -0.43 2.96 -5.20
C ILE A 124 -0.98 4.37 -5.40
N HIS A 125 -2.24 4.51 -5.83
CA HIS A 125 -2.76 5.79 -6.30
C HIS A 125 -3.62 6.54 -5.30
N GLN A 126 -4.31 5.85 -4.38
CA GLN A 126 -5.29 6.52 -3.51
C GLN A 126 -4.72 6.98 -2.17
N PHE A 127 -3.50 6.54 -1.81
CA PHE A 127 -2.84 6.91 -0.57
C PHE A 127 -1.55 7.70 -0.81
N GLU A 128 -1.29 8.62 0.11
CA GLU A 128 -0.01 9.27 0.31
C GLU A 128 0.71 8.60 1.48
N TYR A 129 2.01 8.37 1.33
CA TYR A 129 2.82 7.70 2.33
C TYR A 129 3.91 8.62 2.86
N ILE A 130 3.97 8.77 4.18
CA ILE A 130 4.99 9.55 4.87
C ILE A 130 5.83 8.59 5.73
N LEU A 131 7.12 8.50 5.42
CA LEU A 131 8.10 7.84 6.26
C LEU A 131 8.69 8.86 7.23
N THR A 132 8.60 8.57 8.52
CA THR A 132 9.19 9.37 9.59
C THR A 132 10.27 8.59 10.32
N LEU A 133 11.45 9.18 10.40
CA LEU A 133 12.57 8.73 11.21
C LEU A 133 12.76 9.70 12.37
N ALA A 134 12.88 9.19 13.58
CA ALA A 134 13.09 10.03 14.75
C ALA A 134 14.16 9.45 15.67
N ILE A 135 15.13 10.27 16.06
CA ILE A 135 16.05 9.93 17.14
C ILE A 135 15.38 10.32 18.44
N CYS A 136 15.21 9.35 19.33
CA CYS A 136 14.61 9.56 20.63
C CYS A 136 15.60 9.20 21.74
N THR A 137 15.50 9.89 22.86
CA THR A 137 16.12 9.47 24.12
C THR A 137 15.04 9.05 25.10
N ARG A 138 15.36 8.07 25.94
CA ARG A 138 14.44 7.56 26.94
C ARG A 138 14.61 8.32 28.25
N THR A 139 13.67 9.22 28.54
CA THR A 139 13.68 10.00 29.79
C THR A 139 13.04 9.25 30.94
N SER A 140 12.16 8.28 30.66
CA SER A 140 11.61 7.33 31.64
C SER A 140 11.19 6.02 30.96
N PRO A 141 10.86 4.95 31.69
CA PRO A 141 10.42 3.68 31.08
C PRO A 141 9.20 3.81 30.15
N LYS A 142 8.38 4.86 30.32
CA LYS A 142 7.18 5.11 29.52
C LYS A 142 7.25 6.36 28.66
N GLN A 143 8.36 7.10 28.71
CA GLN A 143 8.46 8.39 28.05
C GLN A 143 9.71 8.45 27.18
N LEU A 144 9.46 8.69 25.90
CA LEU A 144 10.46 8.99 24.90
C LEU A 144 10.40 10.47 24.59
N GLN A 145 11.57 11.11 24.57
CA GLN A 145 11.73 12.47 24.09
C GLN A 145 12.32 12.42 22.69
N ILE A 146 11.63 13.02 21.73
CA ILE A 146 12.13 13.16 20.36
C ILE A 146 13.23 14.24 20.38
N LEU A 147 14.44 13.87 19.97
CA LEU A 147 15.59 14.76 19.85
C LEU A 147 15.67 15.35 18.43
N ARG A 148 15.50 14.50 17.42
CA ARG A 148 15.51 14.87 16.00
C ARG A 148 14.45 14.07 15.27
N ARG A 149 13.81 14.67 14.28
CA ARG A 149 12.80 14.04 13.44
C ARG A 149 12.99 14.47 12.00
N TYR A 150 12.95 13.50 11.10
CA TYR A 150 12.97 13.68 9.67
C TYR A 150 11.78 12.95 9.07
N SER A 151 10.98 13.64 8.27
CA SER A 151 9.78 13.09 7.63
C SER A 151 9.85 13.39 6.14
N GLN A 152 9.59 12.38 5.32
CA GLN A 152 9.55 12.53 3.87
C GLN A 152 8.42 11.73 3.26
N LYS A 153 7.98 12.18 2.08
CA LYS A 153 7.09 11.42 1.22
C LYS A 153 7.85 10.24 0.61
N VAL A 154 7.24 9.07 0.64
CA VAL A 154 7.71 7.85 -0.03
C VAL A 154 6.61 7.31 -0.93
N TYR A 155 6.96 6.47 -1.89
CA TYR A 155 6.02 5.91 -2.84
C TYR A 155 5.93 4.39 -2.66
N ALA A 156 4.70 3.88 -2.67
CA ALA A 156 4.44 2.45 -2.71
C ALA A 156 4.88 1.90 -4.07
N SER A 157 5.64 0.81 -4.05
CA SER A 157 6.07 0.10 -5.26
C SER A 157 5.82 -1.40 -5.12
N PRO A 158 5.24 -2.07 -6.12
CA PRO A 158 5.16 -3.52 -6.16
C PRO A 158 6.48 -4.19 -6.55
N SER A 159 7.53 -3.40 -6.75
CA SER A 159 8.86 -3.83 -7.09
C SER A 159 9.89 -3.30 -6.11
N ARG A 160 11.03 -3.98 -6.05
CA ARG A 160 12.19 -3.60 -5.26
C ARG A 160 13.38 -3.38 -6.17
N ARG A 161 14.13 -2.32 -5.88
CA ARG A 161 15.47 -2.09 -6.44
C ARG A 161 16.48 -2.17 -5.29
N ARG A 162 17.67 -2.71 -5.56
CA ARG A 162 18.73 -2.77 -4.54
C ARG A 162 19.35 -1.39 -4.33
N MET A 163 19.41 -0.93 -3.07
CA MET A 163 20.02 0.37 -2.72
C MET A 163 21.56 0.34 -2.78
N ASP A 164 22.20 -0.82 -2.70
CA ASP A 164 23.64 -1.00 -2.53
C ASP A 164 24.43 -1.16 -3.84
N THR A 165 23.73 -1.34 -4.95
CA THR A 165 24.32 -1.40 -6.30
C THR A 165 23.64 -0.38 -7.19
N LYS A 166 24.43 0.44 -7.88
CA LYS A 166 23.96 1.32 -8.97
C LYS A 166 23.58 0.42 -10.16
N GLY A 167 22.48 -0.31 -10.05
CA GLY A 167 22.16 -1.48 -10.88
C GLY A 167 20.69 -1.62 -11.20
N GLU A 168 20.42 -1.60 -12.49
CA GLU A 168 19.18 -1.49 -13.28
C GLU A 168 18.13 -2.62 -13.13
N VAL A 169 18.28 -3.56 -12.18
CA VAL A 169 17.39 -4.72 -12.08
C VAL A 169 16.30 -4.46 -11.05
N GLU A 170 15.10 -4.14 -11.54
CA GLU A 170 13.87 -4.05 -10.77
C GLU A 170 13.26 -5.45 -10.62
N GLU A 171 13.17 -5.94 -9.39
CA GLU A 171 12.57 -7.24 -9.08
C GLU A 171 11.12 -7.02 -8.64
N ILE A 172 10.18 -7.71 -9.28
CA ILE A 172 8.77 -7.68 -8.85
C ILE A 172 8.64 -8.45 -7.53
N THR A 173 8.17 -7.79 -6.48
CA THR A 173 8.03 -8.36 -5.13
C THR A 173 6.59 -8.58 -4.70
N TYR A 174 5.61 -8.20 -5.52
CA TYR A 174 4.19 -8.39 -5.24
C TYR A 174 3.90 -9.85 -4.83
N PRO A 175 3.17 -10.10 -3.72
CA PRO A 175 2.28 -9.17 -2.99
C PRO A 175 2.97 -8.24 -1.98
N TYR A 176 4.30 -8.28 -1.84
CA TYR A 176 5.02 -7.36 -0.96
C TYR A 176 5.17 -5.98 -1.61
N ILE A 177 4.64 -4.96 -0.93
CA ILE A 177 4.76 -3.55 -1.31
C ILE A 177 5.98 -2.95 -0.61
N CYS A 178 6.87 -2.36 -1.39
CA CYS A 178 8.08 -1.70 -0.95
C CYS A 178 7.87 -0.18 -0.89
N PHE A 179 8.50 0.47 0.08
CA PHE A 179 8.55 1.93 0.21
C PHE A 179 10.02 2.35 0.14
N MET A 180 10.42 2.84 -1.03
CA MET A 180 11.83 3.13 -1.32
C MET A 180 12.26 4.49 -0.77
N VAL A 181 13.52 4.58 -0.34
CA VAL A 181 14.16 5.80 0.18
C VAL A 181 15.38 6.10 -0.70
N ASP A 182 15.23 6.99 -1.67
CA ASP A 182 16.25 7.24 -2.69
C ASP A 182 17.34 8.21 -2.21
N ASN A 183 17.04 9.07 -1.24
CA ASN A 183 17.93 10.07 -0.65
C ASN A 183 18.64 9.58 0.62
N PHE A 184 18.92 8.28 0.71
CA PHE A 184 19.48 7.65 1.92
C PHE A 184 20.71 8.38 2.50
N ASN A 185 21.62 8.87 1.64
CA ASN A 185 22.82 9.57 2.10
C ASN A 185 22.52 10.85 2.87
N GLU A 186 21.53 11.62 2.42
CA GLU A 186 21.10 12.86 3.06
C GLU A 186 20.42 12.54 4.40
N VAL A 187 19.47 11.60 4.38
CA VAL A 187 18.76 11.13 5.58
C VAL A 187 19.72 10.62 6.65
N MET A 188 20.71 9.81 6.27
CA MET A 188 21.66 9.24 7.23
C MET A 188 22.61 10.28 7.81
N SER A 189 22.98 11.31 7.04
CA SER A 189 23.86 12.37 7.52
C SER A 189 23.26 13.15 8.70
N GLU A 190 21.93 13.27 8.73
CA GLU A 190 21.21 13.94 9.81
C GLU A 190 20.93 13.02 11.01
N MET A 191 20.98 11.69 10.80
CA MET A 191 20.57 10.66 11.75
C MET A 191 21.74 10.05 12.54
N LEU A 192 22.56 10.88 13.19
CA LEU A 192 23.60 10.43 14.12
C LEU A 192 23.02 10.03 15.48
N VAL A 193 23.09 8.73 15.80
CA VAL A 193 22.60 8.10 17.04
C VAL A 193 23.74 7.97 18.07
N ARG A 194 23.49 8.36 19.31
CA ARG A 194 24.44 8.29 20.44
C ARG A 194 24.05 7.21 21.45
N ASP A 195 24.94 6.97 22.39
CA ASP A 195 24.68 6.08 23.52
C ASP A 195 23.43 6.54 24.31
N GLY A 196 22.59 5.58 24.68
CA GLY A 196 21.29 5.83 25.32
C GLY A 196 20.17 6.36 24.40
N GLU A 197 20.44 6.58 23.11
CA GLU A 197 19.44 6.95 22.11
C GLU A 197 18.87 5.73 21.37
N LEU A 198 17.74 5.93 20.70
CA LEU A 198 17.12 4.94 19.81
C LEU A 198 16.57 5.63 18.56
N VAL A 199 16.54 4.88 17.46
CA VAL A 199 15.90 5.30 16.21
C VAL A 199 14.50 4.73 16.18
N CYS A 200 13.50 5.60 16.08
CA CYS A 200 12.12 5.25 15.78
C CYS A 200 11.88 5.42 14.29
N VAL A 201 11.14 4.47 13.71
CA VAL A 201 10.72 4.47 12.32
C VAL A 201 9.21 4.31 12.28
N GLU A 202 8.52 5.19 11.57
CA GLU A 202 7.08 5.14 11.39
C GLU A 202 6.74 5.35 9.92
N LEU A 203 5.88 4.49 9.36
CA LEU A 203 5.29 4.67 8.05
C LEU A 203 3.80 4.92 8.22
N MET A 204 3.36 6.10 7.78
CA MET A 204 1.97 6.50 7.80
C MET A 204 1.41 6.52 6.38
N ALA A 205 0.17 6.08 6.23
CA ALA A 205 -0.63 6.26 5.03
C ALA A 205 -1.77 7.24 5.33
N SER A 206 -2.03 8.17 4.42
CA SER A 206 -3.20 9.05 4.46
C SER A 206 -3.88 9.09 3.11
N ASP A 207 -5.19 9.32 3.09
CA ASP A 207 -5.86 9.69 1.85
C ASP A 207 -5.42 11.11 1.41
N ARG A 208 -5.79 11.45 0.18
CA ARG A 208 -5.43 12.76 -0.40
C ARG A 208 -6.11 13.94 0.30
N ASP A 209 -7.29 13.72 0.88
CA ASP A 209 -8.03 14.75 1.61
C ASP A 209 -7.59 14.88 3.08
N GLY A 210 -6.73 13.98 3.57
CA GLY A 210 -6.32 13.90 4.98
C GLY A 210 -7.45 13.52 5.95
N LYS A 211 -8.59 13.05 5.45
CA LYS A 211 -9.74 12.58 6.26
C LYS A 211 -9.47 11.21 6.87
N MET A 212 -8.69 10.39 6.16
CA MET A 212 -8.35 9.03 6.52
C MET A 212 -6.84 8.93 6.71
N GLN A 213 -6.40 8.45 7.88
CA GLN A 213 -4.98 8.22 8.13
C GLN A 213 -4.77 7.01 9.03
N GLY A 214 -3.66 6.32 8.82
CA GLY A 214 -3.31 5.13 9.58
C GLY A 214 -1.80 4.88 9.59
N VAL A 215 -1.30 4.35 10.71
CA VAL A 215 0.09 3.90 10.83
C VAL A 215 0.17 2.48 10.30
N LEU A 216 0.95 2.27 9.24
CA LEU A 216 1.18 0.95 8.64
C LEU A 216 2.32 0.19 9.31
N PHE A 217 3.32 0.91 9.77
CA PHE A 217 4.48 0.35 10.46
C PHE A 217 4.98 1.31 11.52
N SER A 218 5.33 0.76 12.68
CA SER A 218 6.02 1.48 13.75
C SER A 218 7.03 0.55 14.40
N GLY A 219 8.27 1.01 14.49
CA GLY A 219 9.38 0.22 15.04
C GLY A 219 10.40 1.12 15.72
N SER A 220 11.19 0.54 16.62
CA SER A 220 12.32 1.24 17.22
C SER A 220 13.53 0.32 17.36
N ILE A 221 14.71 0.90 17.19
CA ILE A 221 16.00 0.20 17.26
C ILE A 221 16.89 0.98 18.23
N ARG A 222 17.35 0.31 19.28
CA ARG A 222 18.25 0.91 20.29
C ARG A 222 19.67 1.03 19.75
N TYR A 223 20.41 2.03 20.25
CA TYR A 223 21.82 2.22 19.95
C TYR A 223 22.65 0.93 20.12
N ASP A 224 22.47 0.19 21.22
CA ASP A 224 23.21 -1.06 21.49
C ASP A 224 23.10 -2.09 20.35
N ALA A 225 21.90 -2.21 19.76
CA ALA A 225 21.64 -3.14 18.68
C ALA A 225 22.31 -2.68 17.37
N LEU A 226 22.26 -1.37 17.09
CA LEU A 226 22.95 -0.78 15.94
C LEU A 226 24.47 -0.93 16.09
N LYS A 227 25.00 -0.64 17.27
CA LYS A 227 26.42 -0.78 17.59
C LYS A 227 26.89 -2.22 17.43
N HIS A 228 26.15 -3.19 17.95
CA HIS A 228 26.49 -4.60 17.81
C HIS A 228 26.61 -5.02 16.32
N VAL A 229 25.67 -4.58 15.47
CA VAL A 229 25.73 -4.88 14.03
C VAL A 229 26.88 -4.15 13.34
N TYR A 230 27.18 -2.91 13.75
CA TYR A 230 28.31 -2.14 13.22
C TYR A 230 29.67 -2.76 13.57
N ASP A 231 29.87 -3.11 14.84
CA ASP A 231 31.10 -3.72 15.34
C ASP A 231 31.35 -5.13 14.77
N ALA A 232 30.28 -5.82 14.34
CA ALA A 232 30.36 -7.14 13.71
C ALA A 232 30.70 -7.10 12.20
N ARG A 233 30.84 -5.91 11.59
CA ARG A 233 31.30 -5.80 10.20
C ARG A 233 32.80 -6.11 10.12
N PRO A 234 33.22 -7.02 9.22
CA PRO A 234 34.62 -7.38 9.04
C PRO A 234 35.47 -6.22 8.47
#